data_AF-A0A7Y4ZUM6-F1
#
_entry.id   AF-A0A7Y4ZUM6-F1
#
_cell.length_a   1.000
_cell.length_b   1.000
_cell.length_c   1.000
_cell.angle_alpha   90.00
_cell.angle_beta   90.00
_cell.angle_gamma   90.00
#
_symmetry.space_group_name_H-M   'P 1'
#
loop_
_entity.id
_entity.type
_entity.pdbx_description
1 polymer ?
#
loop_
_entity_poly.entity_id
_entity_poly.type
_entity_poly.pdbx_seq_one_letter_code
_entity_poly.pdbx_strand_id
1 'polypeptide(L)'
;SALNRGDLRLAERRLDELDAAMRATDDASWGGRTAALRAALAPGPRRPRITVELSRDGRWLGVAARTFDLTRRGPLRLVLVALAELRERAPSQALSVAEVQAAGWPGEKMHRDSGAARVYMAVRRLRMLGLESALRTSDAGYAFDESVEIVWRDGSSPNC
;
A
#
# COMPACT_ATOMS: atom_id res chain seq x y z
N SER A 1 -48.78 -9.37 2.96
CA SER A 1 -47.68 -9.94 2.16
C SER A 1 -46.72 -10.66 3.07
N ALA A 2 -46.74 -11.99 3.05
CA ALA A 2 -45.98 -12.86 3.94
C ALA A 2 -44.86 -13.53 3.14
N LEU A 3 -43.61 -13.17 3.41
CA LEU A 3 -42.45 -13.94 2.96
C LEU A 3 -42.33 -15.18 3.86
N ASN A 4 -42.21 -16.33 3.22
CA ASN A 4 -42.35 -17.66 3.81
C ASN A 4 -41.14 -18.00 4.72
N ARG A 5 -41.41 -18.52 5.92
CA ARG A 5 -40.39 -18.88 6.93
C ARG A 5 -39.42 -20.00 6.48
N GLY A 6 -39.75 -20.73 5.42
CA GLY A 6 -38.92 -21.80 4.85
C GLY A 6 -37.73 -21.28 4.02
N ASP A 7 -37.88 -20.16 3.32
CA ASP A 7 -36.83 -19.63 2.42
C ASP A 7 -35.65 -19.02 3.18
N LEU A 8 -35.92 -18.44 4.36
CA LEU A 8 -34.89 -17.87 5.23
C LEU A 8 -33.93 -18.94 5.77
N ARG A 9 -34.41 -20.14 6.09
CA ARG A 9 -33.57 -21.23 6.61
C ARG A 9 -32.64 -21.82 5.54
N LEU A 10 -33.09 -21.83 4.28
CA LEU A 10 -32.26 -22.28 3.16
C LEU A 10 -31.21 -21.22 2.78
N ALA A 11 -31.56 -19.93 2.89
CA ALA A 11 -30.65 -18.82 2.71
C ALA A 11 -29.58 -18.77 3.82
N GLU A 12 -29.95 -18.99 5.09
CA GLU A 12 -29.01 -19.05 6.21
C GLU A 12 -28.02 -20.21 6.07
N ARG A 13 -28.49 -21.42 5.72
CA ARG A 13 -27.59 -22.56 5.44
C ARG A 13 -26.60 -22.28 4.31
N ARG A 14 -27.05 -21.60 3.25
CA ARG A 14 -26.19 -21.18 2.12
C ARG A 14 -25.11 -20.21 2.57
N LEU A 15 -25.42 -19.31 3.50
CA LEU A 15 -24.46 -18.37 4.05
C LEU A 15 -23.46 -19.09 4.97
N ASP A 16 -23.90 -20.03 5.80
CA ASP A 16 -23.00 -20.83 6.65
C ASP A 16 -22.05 -21.72 5.83
N GLU A 17 -22.54 -22.30 4.74
CA GLU A 17 -21.72 -23.09 3.80
C GLU A 17 -20.69 -22.22 3.06
N LEU A 18 -21.08 -21.01 2.65
CA LEU A 18 -20.18 -20.02 2.06
C LEU A 18 -19.13 -19.54 3.07
N ASP A 19 -19.53 -19.30 4.31
CA ASP A 19 -18.67 -18.83 5.40
C ASP A 19 -17.68 -19.94 5.83
N ALA A 20 -18.11 -21.21 5.81
CA ALA A 20 -17.24 -22.37 6.02
C ALA A 20 -16.25 -22.58 4.86
N ALA A 21 -16.68 -22.41 3.60
CA ALA A 21 -15.80 -22.47 2.45
C ALA A 21 -14.78 -21.32 2.45
N MET A 22 -15.19 -20.12 2.87
CA MET A 22 -14.30 -18.97 3.06
C MET A 22 -13.27 -19.21 4.17
N ARG A 23 -13.68 -19.80 5.30
CA ARG A 23 -12.75 -20.19 6.39
C ARG A 23 -11.74 -21.26 5.96
N ALA A 24 -12.11 -22.17 5.06
CA ALA A 24 -11.17 -23.15 4.47
C ALA A 24 -10.14 -22.51 3.53
N THR A 25 -10.37 -21.25 3.10
CA THR A 25 -9.46 -20.51 2.21
C THR A 25 -8.41 -19.69 2.98
N ASP A 26 -8.54 -19.58 4.32
CA ASP A 26 -7.70 -18.76 5.20
C ASP A 26 -6.42 -19.47 5.71
N ASP A 27 -6.16 -20.71 5.30
CA ASP A 27 -4.88 -21.37 5.59
C ASP A 27 -3.78 -20.79 4.68
N ALA A 28 -2.98 -19.87 5.25
CA ALA A 28 -1.62 -19.33 4.98
C ALA A 28 -0.82 -19.66 3.69
N SER A 29 -1.40 -20.27 2.66
CA SER A 29 -0.78 -20.74 1.42
C SER A 29 -1.29 -19.99 0.17
N TRP A 30 -2.23 -19.07 0.34
CA TRP A 30 -2.79 -18.24 -0.75
C TRP A 30 -1.84 -17.10 -1.18
N GLY A 31 -0.97 -16.62 -0.28
CA GLY A 31 -0.05 -15.52 -0.55
C GLY A 31 0.99 -15.82 -1.65
N GLY A 32 1.48 -17.06 -1.73
CA GLY A 32 2.50 -17.45 -2.71
C GLY A 32 1.96 -17.70 -4.12
N ARG A 33 0.74 -18.22 -4.26
CA ARG A 33 0.18 -18.64 -5.56
C ARG A 33 -0.41 -17.49 -6.38
N THR A 34 -0.88 -16.42 -5.74
CA THR A 34 -1.46 -15.26 -6.44
C THR A 34 -0.41 -14.31 -7.01
N ALA A 35 0.76 -14.20 -6.37
CA ALA A 35 1.87 -13.35 -6.84
C ALA A 35 2.42 -13.79 -8.20
N ALA A 36 2.61 -15.11 -8.40
CA ALA A 36 3.08 -15.66 -9.67
C ALA A 36 2.08 -15.43 -10.82
N LEU A 37 0.77 -15.55 -10.55
CA LEU A 37 -0.28 -15.34 -11.55
C LEU A 37 -0.44 -13.87 -11.92
N ARG A 38 -0.28 -12.93 -10.97
CA ARG A 38 -0.31 -11.49 -11.25
C ARG A 38 0.91 -11.01 -12.03
N ALA A 39 2.11 -11.55 -11.74
CA ALA A 39 3.31 -11.25 -12.52
C ALA A 39 3.17 -11.69 -13.98
N ALA A 40 2.50 -12.81 -14.24
CA ALA A 40 2.21 -13.30 -15.59
C ALA A 40 1.20 -12.46 -16.38
N LEU A 41 0.44 -11.58 -15.70
CA LEU A 41 -0.63 -10.75 -16.30
C LEU A 41 -0.30 -9.25 -16.29
N ALA A 42 0.92 -8.85 -15.92
CA ALA A 42 1.29 -7.45 -15.86
C ALA A 42 1.26 -6.80 -17.26
N PRO A 43 0.54 -5.67 -17.45
CA PRO A 43 0.53 -4.95 -18.73
C PRO A 43 1.93 -4.44 -19.08
N GLY A 44 2.26 -4.42 -20.38
CA GLY A 44 3.56 -3.98 -20.89
C GLY A 44 3.97 -2.56 -20.45
N PRO A 45 5.25 -2.19 -20.63
CA PRO A 45 5.83 -0.99 -20.03
C PRO A 45 5.10 0.28 -20.47
N ARG A 46 4.33 0.87 -19.55
CA ARG A 46 3.70 2.18 -19.73
C ARG A 46 4.75 3.25 -19.52
N ARG A 47 4.84 4.21 -20.45
CA ARG A 47 5.65 5.43 -20.29
C ARG A 47 5.30 6.11 -18.97
N PRO A 48 6.29 6.55 -18.16
CA PRO A 48 6.00 7.14 -16.86
C PRO A 48 5.22 8.44 -17.05
N ARG A 49 4.14 8.59 -16.28
CA ARG A 49 3.25 9.76 -16.35
C ARG A 49 3.56 10.79 -15.27
N ILE A 50 4.29 10.39 -14.23
CA ILE A 50 4.61 11.21 -13.06
C ILE A 50 6.03 10.86 -12.61
N THR A 51 6.84 11.89 -12.37
CA THR A 51 8.16 11.76 -11.74
C THR A 51 8.04 12.16 -10.27
N VAL A 52 8.54 11.30 -9.39
CA VAL A 52 8.64 11.51 -7.94
C VAL A 52 10.12 11.59 -7.59
N GLU A 53 10.54 12.73 -7.08
CA GLU A 53 11.93 12.96 -6.65
C GLU A 53 12.03 12.79 -5.13
N LEU A 54 13.00 12.00 -4.66
CA LEU A 54 13.15 11.67 -3.24
C LEU A 54 14.61 11.76 -2.80
N SER A 55 14.85 12.28 -1.60
CA SER A 55 16.13 12.06 -0.93
C SER A 55 16.19 10.63 -0.37
N ARG A 56 17.39 10.05 -0.28
CA ARG A 56 17.60 8.68 0.27
C ARG A 56 17.07 8.53 1.69
N ASP A 57 17.12 9.59 2.48
CA ASP A 57 16.57 9.60 3.83
C ASP A 57 15.08 10.00 3.90
N GLY A 58 14.47 10.33 2.75
CA GLY A 58 13.09 10.76 2.57
C GLY A 58 12.73 12.11 3.17
N ARG A 59 13.71 12.89 3.64
CA ARG A 59 13.45 14.22 4.23
C ARG A 59 12.92 15.20 3.20
N TRP A 60 13.17 14.96 1.92
CA TRP A 60 12.71 15.80 0.84
C TRP A 60 11.93 14.99 -0.20
N LEU A 61 10.81 15.56 -0.63
CA LEU A 61 9.93 15.02 -1.68
C LEU A 61 9.66 16.10 -2.72
N GLY A 62 9.95 15.81 -3.98
CA GLY A 62 9.50 16.54 -5.16
C GLY A 62 8.42 15.76 -5.91
N VAL A 63 7.27 16.39 -6.18
CA VAL A 63 6.21 15.81 -7.00
C VAL A 63 5.39 16.91 -7.67
N ALA A 64 5.05 16.74 -8.96
CA ALA A 64 4.22 17.68 -9.73
C ALA A 64 4.68 19.16 -9.61
N ALA A 65 5.99 19.40 -9.76
CA ALA A 65 6.64 20.72 -9.61
C ALA A 65 6.51 21.37 -8.22
N ARG A 66 6.10 20.62 -7.19
CA ARG A 66 6.06 21.05 -5.79
C ARG A 66 7.10 20.30 -4.99
N THR A 67 7.63 20.94 -3.96
CA THR A 67 8.60 20.36 -3.04
C THR A 67 8.09 20.40 -1.61
N PHE A 68 8.43 19.37 -0.84
CA PHE A 68 7.96 19.21 0.54
C PHE A 68 9.11 18.77 1.45
N ASP A 69 9.23 19.44 2.59
CA ASP A 69 10.09 19.02 3.71
C ASP A 69 9.32 18.07 4.64
N LEU A 70 9.85 16.85 4.78
CA LEU A 70 9.33 15.77 5.62
C LEU A 70 10.24 15.49 6.83
N THR A 71 11.24 16.33 7.11
CA THR A 71 12.22 16.16 8.21
C THR A 71 11.53 15.91 9.56
N ARG A 72 10.48 16.68 9.86
CA ARG A 72 9.69 16.56 11.11
C ARG A 72 8.57 15.53 11.04
N ARG A 73 8.45 14.79 9.93
CA ARG A 73 7.36 13.85 9.64
C ARG A 73 7.90 12.42 9.56
N GLY A 74 8.58 11.98 10.63
CA GLY A 74 9.33 10.72 10.70
C GLY A 74 8.63 9.50 10.09
N PRO A 75 7.42 9.13 10.53
CA PRO A 75 6.73 7.97 9.96
C PRO A 75 6.38 8.10 8.47
N LEU A 76 5.95 9.29 8.03
CA LEU A 76 5.61 9.53 6.62
C LEU A 76 6.86 9.40 5.74
N ARG A 77 7.98 9.95 6.22
CA ARG A 77 9.29 9.86 5.57
C ARG A 77 9.73 8.41 5.41
N LEU A 78 9.68 7.62 6.50
CA LEU A 78 10.13 6.23 6.49
C LEU A 78 9.25 5.35 5.60
N VAL A 79 7.92 5.51 5.67
CA VAL A 79 6.99 4.79 4.79
C VAL A 79 7.24 5.11 3.32
N LEU A 80 7.47 6.39 3.00
CA LEU A 80 7.73 6.84 1.63
C LEU A 80 9.00 6.22 1.06
N VAL A 81 10.09 6.22 1.83
CA VAL A 81 11.36 5.58 1.45
C VAL A 81 11.17 4.07 1.25
N ALA A 82 10.50 3.38 2.18
CA ALA A 82 10.28 1.94 2.09
C ALA A 82 9.48 1.54 0.83
N LEU A 83 8.46 2.32 0.47
CA LEU A 83 7.70 2.10 -0.77
C LEU A 83 8.57 2.32 -2.02
N ALA A 84 9.42 3.36 -2.00
CA ALA A 84 10.30 3.68 -3.12
C ALA A 84 11.40 2.62 -3.33
N GLU A 85 12.02 2.17 -2.23
CA GLU A 85 13.00 1.08 -2.24
C GLU A 85 12.37 -0.24 -2.69
N LEU A 86 11.13 -0.54 -2.27
CA LEU A 86 10.40 -1.71 -2.76
C LEU A 86 10.19 -1.63 -4.27
N ARG A 87 9.80 -0.46 -4.77
CA ARG A 87 9.57 -0.24 -6.21
C ARG A 87 10.84 -0.42 -7.06
N GLU A 88 12.01 -0.08 -6.53
CA GLU A 88 13.30 -0.35 -7.18
C GLU A 88 13.66 -1.83 -7.17
N ARG A 89 13.54 -2.50 -6.02
CA ARG A 89 13.98 -3.90 -5.88
C ARG A 89 13.00 -4.91 -6.48
N ALA A 90 11.70 -4.59 -6.46
CA ALA A 90 10.61 -5.49 -6.84
C ALA A 90 9.40 -4.69 -7.36
N PRO A 91 9.47 -4.20 -8.62
CA PRO A 91 8.47 -3.32 -9.25
C PRO A 91 6.99 -3.73 -9.12
N SER A 92 6.72 -5.03 -9.05
CA SER A 92 5.37 -5.60 -9.02
C SER A 92 4.88 -5.97 -7.62
N GLN A 93 5.69 -5.75 -6.58
CA GLN A 93 5.34 -6.07 -5.20
C GLN A 93 4.74 -4.86 -4.48
N ALA A 94 3.99 -5.15 -3.41
CA ALA A 94 3.40 -4.17 -2.52
C ALA A 94 3.80 -4.48 -1.07
N LEU A 95 3.91 -3.44 -0.25
CA LEU A 95 4.05 -3.59 1.19
C LEU A 95 2.67 -3.80 1.82
N SER A 96 2.51 -4.87 2.57
CA SER A 96 1.34 -5.10 3.41
C SER A 96 1.19 -4.02 4.48
N VAL A 97 0.01 -3.91 5.08
CA VAL A 97 -0.26 -2.97 6.18
C VAL A 97 0.75 -3.15 7.33
N ALA A 98 1.09 -4.39 7.67
CA ALA A 98 2.04 -4.70 8.73
C ALA A 98 3.47 -4.26 8.38
N GLU A 99 3.90 -4.43 7.13
CA GLU A 99 5.22 -3.99 6.68
C GLU A 99 5.31 -2.45 6.62
N VAL A 100 4.25 -1.78 6.16
CA VAL A 100 4.17 -0.32 6.20
C VAL A 100 4.22 0.20 7.65
N GLN A 101 3.55 -0.48 8.57
CA GLN A 101 3.62 -0.16 9.99
C GLN A 101 5.05 -0.35 10.54
N ALA A 102 5.69 -1.48 10.26
CA ALA A 102 7.04 -1.76 10.72
C ALA A 102 8.06 -0.75 10.18
N ALA A 103 7.92 -0.33 8.92
CA ALA A 103 8.76 0.69 8.30
C ALA A 103 8.53 2.09 8.90
N GLY A 104 7.28 2.49 9.07
CA GLY A 104 6.93 3.84 9.56
C GLY A 104 7.22 4.07 11.05
N TRP A 105 7.13 3.01 11.85
CA TRP A 105 7.26 3.08 13.30
C TRP A 105 8.18 1.98 13.83
N PRO A 106 9.47 2.03 13.47
CA PRO A 106 10.42 1.01 13.87
C PRO A 106 10.54 0.97 15.40
N GLY A 107 10.39 -0.23 15.97
CA GLY A 107 10.52 -0.45 17.42
C GLY A 107 9.29 -0.11 18.26
N GLU A 108 8.21 0.41 17.69
CA GLU A 108 6.99 0.74 18.45
C GLU A 108 6.08 -0.49 18.58
N LYS A 109 5.79 -0.92 19.83
CA LYS A 109 4.80 -1.98 20.10
C LYS A 109 3.39 -1.38 20.17
N MET A 110 2.70 -1.37 19.03
CA MET A 110 1.31 -0.88 18.95
C MET A 110 0.29 -2.01 19.05
N HIS A 111 -0.89 -1.72 19.59
CA HIS A 111 -2.07 -2.57 19.43
C HIS A 111 -2.49 -2.64 17.95
N ARG A 112 -2.97 -3.80 17.49
CA ARG A 112 -3.24 -4.12 16.07
C ARG A 112 -4.12 -3.06 15.37
N ASP A 113 -5.22 -2.67 16.00
CA ASP A 113 -6.17 -1.70 15.42
C ASP A 113 -5.59 -0.27 15.33
N SER A 114 -4.78 0.12 16.32
CA SER A 114 -4.10 1.41 16.34
C SER A 114 -3.02 1.51 15.25
N GLY A 115 -2.38 0.39 14.91
CA GLY A 115 -1.40 0.31 13.84
C GLY A 115 -2.00 0.54 12.46
N ALA A 116 -3.09 -0.17 12.14
CA ALA A 116 -3.76 -0.06 10.85
C ALA A 116 -4.30 1.36 10.59
N ALA A 117 -4.91 2.00 11.59
CA ALA A 117 -5.42 3.37 11.48
C ALA A 117 -4.29 4.38 11.19
N ARG A 118 -3.12 4.21 11.81
CA ARG A 118 -1.95 5.07 11.59
C ARG A 118 -1.36 4.89 10.19
N VAL A 119 -1.28 3.65 9.70
CA VAL A 119 -0.88 3.35 8.31
C VAL A 119 -1.82 4.04 7.34
N TYR A 120 -3.13 3.87 7.50
CA TYR A 120 -4.12 4.51 6.65
C TYR A 120 -3.98 6.04 6.64
N MET A 121 -3.77 6.65 7.81
CA MET A 121 -3.53 8.10 7.92
C MET A 121 -2.23 8.55 7.26
N ALA A 122 -1.14 7.77 7.39
CA ALA A 122 0.12 8.07 6.72
C ALA A 122 -0.04 8.03 5.19
N VAL A 123 -0.64 6.97 4.64
CA VAL A 123 -0.92 6.84 3.20
C VAL A 123 -1.84 7.96 2.71
N ARG A 124 -2.91 8.26 3.46
CA ARG A 124 -3.80 9.38 3.12
C ARG A 124 -3.05 10.72 3.05
N ARG A 125 -2.15 10.99 4.00
CA ARG A 125 -1.32 12.21 3.98
C ARG A 125 -0.38 12.24 2.79
N LEU A 126 0.25 11.12 2.43
CA LEU A 126 1.08 11.02 1.23
C LEU A 126 0.28 11.34 -0.02
N ARG A 127 -0.95 10.82 -0.15
CA ARG A 127 -1.84 11.14 -1.29
C ARG A 127 -2.14 12.64 -1.38
N MET A 128 -2.44 13.28 -0.25
CA MET A 128 -2.69 14.73 -0.19
C MET A 128 -1.46 15.58 -0.57
N LEU A 129 -0.23 15.04 -0.49
CA LEU A 129 0.99 15.70 -0.95
C LEU A 129 1.17 15.62 -2.47
N GLY A 130 0.21 15.05 -3.21
CA GLY A 130 0.28 14.89 -4.66
C GLY A 130 0.62 13.48 -5.12
N LEU A 131 0.68 12.50 -4.19
CA LEU A 131 0.93 11.09 -4.52
C LEU A 131 -0.35 10.27 -4.72
N GLU A 132 -1.51 10.91 -4.88
CA GLU A 132 -2.80 10.23 -5.02
C GLU A 132 -2.80 9.22 -6.17
N SER A 133 -2.41 9.66 -7.37
CA SER A 133 -2.26 8.81 -8.55
C SER A 133 -0.94 8.04 -8.60
N ALA A 134 0.00 8.34 -7.69
CA ALA A 134 1.30 7.67 -7.64
C ALA A 134 1.29 6.42 -6.75
N LEU A 135 0.31 6.30 -5.84
CA LEU A 135 0.20 5.19 -4.89
C LEU A 135 -1.00 4.30 -5.18
N ARG A 136 -0.71 3.03 -5.51
CA ARG A 136 -1.72 1.98 -5.67
C ARG A 136 -2.05 1.33 -4.32
N THR A 137 -3.32 1.00 -4.15
CA THR A 137 -3.80 0.09 -3.11
C THR A 137 -4.32 -1.17 -3.78
N SER A 138 -3.94 -2.32 -3.26
CA SER A 138 -4.41 -3.64 -3.69
C SER A 138 -4.61 -4.53 -2.47
N ASP A 139 -5.13 -5.74 -2.67
CA ASP A 139 -5.26 -6.72 -1.59
C ASP A 139 -3.91 -7.06 -0.93
N ALA A 140 -2.80 -6.93 -1.68
CA ALA A 140 -1.45 -7.14 -1.18
C ALA A 140 -0.91 -5.96 -0.34
N GLY A 141 -1.58 -4.81 -0.38
CA GLY A 141 -1.20 -3.61 0.36
C GLY A 141 -0.90 -2.41 -0.55
N TYR A 142 0.17 -1.67 -0.24
CA TYR A 142 0.50 -0.39 -0.85
C TYR A 142 1.78 -0.47 -1.68
N ALA A 143 1.77 0.15 -2.86
CA ALA A 143 2.93 0.24 -3.75
C ALA A 143 2.92 1.55 -4.53
N PHE A 144 4.09 1.96 -5.02
CA PHE A 144 4.12 2.93 -6.12
C PHE A 144 3.53 2.31 -7.39
N ASP A 145 2.88 3.16 -8.19
CA ASP A 145 2.43 2.77 -9.51
C ASP A 145 3.62 2.46 -10.44
N GLU A 146 3.46 1.50 -11.35
CA GLU A 146 4.50 1.16 -12.32
C GLU A 146 4.79 2.32 -13.28
N SER A 147 3.79 3.17 -13.53
CA SER A 147 3.91 4.38 -14.35
C SER A 147 4.53 5.57 -13.61
N VAL A 148 4.96 5.40 -12.36
CA VAL A 148 5.73 6.40 -11.63
C VAL A 148 7.22 6.14 -11.83
N GLU A 149 7.92 7.19 -12.25
CA GLU A 149 9.38 7.21 -12.23
C GLU A 149 9.85 7.76 -10.89
N ILE A 150 10.72 7.02 -10.20
CA ILE A 150 11.33 7.44 -8.94
C ILE A 150 12.76 7.89 -9.23
N VAL A 151 13.07 9.12 -8.87
CA VAL A 151 14.40 9.72 -9.04
C VAL A 151 14.98 10.03 -7.67
N TRP A 152 16.07 9.37 -7.31
CA TRP A 152 16.80 9.71 -6.09
C TRP A 152 17.66 10.95 -6.32
N ARG A 153 17.53 11.93 -5.44
CA ARG A 153 18.33 13.14 -5.43
C ARG A 153 19.23 13.15 -4.20
N ASP A 154 20.53 13.30 -4.44
CA ASP A 154 21.49 13.56 -3.38
C ASP A 154 21.39 15.03 -3.00
N GLY A 155 20.88 15.31 -1.79
CA GLY A 155 20.77 16.69 -1.30
C GLY A 155 19.58 16.89 -0.38
N SER A 156 19.86 17.45 0.80
CA SER A 156 18.85 18.12 1.63
C SER A 156 18.30 19.30 0.83
N SER A 157 16.96 19.39 0.71
CA SER A 157 16.14 20.48 0.14
C SER A 157 16.85 21.60 -0.66
N PRO A 158 16.42 21.92 -1.90
CA PRO A 158 16.98 23.02 -2.70
C PRO A 158 16.65 24.44 -2.18
N ASN A 159 16.25 24.59 -0.91
CA ASN A 159 16.06 25.87 -0.24
C ASN A 159 16.70 25.81 1.15
N CYS A 160 17.99 26.13 1.21
CA CYS A 160 18.60 26.85 2.33
C CYS A 160 18.77 28.30 1.90
#